data_AF-A0AA38Q1T9-F1
#
_entry.id   AF-A0AA38Q1T9-F1
#
_cell.length_a   1.000
_cell.length_b   1.000
_cell.length_c   1.000
_cell.angle_alpha   90.00
_cell.angle_beta   90.00
_cell.angle_gamma   90.00
#
_symmetry.space_group_name_H-M   'P 1'
#
loop_
_entity.id
_entity.type
_entity.pdbx_description
1 polymer ?
#
loop_
_entity_poly.entity_id
_entity_poly.type
_entity_poly.pdbx_seq_one_letter_code
_entity_poly.pdbx_strand_id
1 'polypeptide(L)'
;MSSSRLVDELGVLLQALHLPLTLQSPTDLTPSLLLAILESILSFRLPLSPNFRSALSRPSTYKEARNAKIQCMQIFLGVLETDILKQDVGLNKIDPRKLANGDWDEVVYVGKILCWIGREYGITDDASCGKELHAWRLTPSTASDIYDTSISHSSSLSLPTADTSHSLHDFDNLRSFQAASSSSQLSPLVLSRTRRPHCIHEVPSPYAQDRQDLTTIGSETSSSSVRYSGYIQPVNEELELNYFESSRLGDRESTEIDTAESLNQEIAELLDPARTISLLQQRVFLLGELAKYYGRRD
;
A
#
# COMPACT_ATOMS: atom_id res chain seq x y z
N MET A 1 -4.19 -10.42 -24.75
CA MET A 1 -4.80 -9.06 -24.83
C MET A 1 -3.84 -8.06 -25.45
N SER A 2 -4.27 -7.38 -26.51
CA SER A 2 -3.59 -6.21 -27.08
C SER A 2 -3.69 -5.00 -26.13
N SER A 3 -2.73 -4.07 -26.18
CA SER A 3 -2.68 -2.91 -25.27
C SER A 3 -3.89 -1.99 -25.41
N SER A 4 -4.39 -1.76 -26.63
CA SER A 4 -5.60 -0.96 -26.88
C SER A 4 -6.83 -1.53 -26.16
N ARG A 5 -7.06 -2.84 -26.33
CA ARG A 5 -8.17 -3.54 -25.67
C ARG A 5 -8.08 -3.47 -24.14
N LEU A 6 -6.86 -3.52 -23.59
CA LEU A 6 -6.67 -3.37 -22.15
C LEU A 6 -7.07 -1.96 -21.67
N VAL A 7 -6.71 -0.92 -22.42
CA VAL A 7 -7.09 0.47 -22.09
C VAL A 7 -8.61 0.64 -22.14
N ASP A 8 -9.27 0.05 -23.15
CA ASP A 8 -10.74 0.09 -23.25
C ASP A 8 -11.39 -0.61 -22.05
N GLU A 9 -10.95 -1.82 -21.70
CA GLU A 9 -11.46 -2.57 -20.54
C GLU A 9 -11.20 -1.83 -19.21
N LEU A 10 -10.04 -1.22 -19.04
CA LEU A 10 -9.74 -0.36 -17.88
C LEU A 10 -10.62 0.89 -17.87
N GLY A 11 -10.91 1.48 -19.02
CA GLY A 11 -11.82 2.62 -19.13
C GLY A 11 -13.23 2.29 -18.65
N VAL A 12 -13.76 1.12 -19.04
CA VAL A 12 -15.07 0.65 -18.55
C VAL A 12 -15.02 0.42 -17.04
N LEU A 13 -13.95 -0.19 -16.52
CA LEU A 13 -13.76 -0.40 -15.08
C LEU A 13 -13.75 0.93 -14.31
N LEU A 14 -13.01 1.93 -14.79
CA LEU A 14 -12.96 3.26 -14.17
C LEU A 14 -14.32 3.94 -14.18
N GLN A 15 -15.07 3.84 -15.26
CA GLN A 15 -16.41 4.40 -15.37
C GLN A 15 -17.38 3.72 -14.38
N ALA A 16 -17.30 2.40 -14.23
CA ALA A 16 -18.11 1.64 -13.29
C ALA A 16 -17.75 1.94 -11.83
N LEU A 17 -16.48 2.26 -11.54
CA LEU A 17 -16.01 2.74 -10.23
C LEU A 17 -16.27 4.23 -10.00
N HIS A 18 -16.95 4.92 -10.93
CA HIS A 18 -17.23 6.36 -10.89
C HIS A 18 -15.99 7.26 -10.81
N LEU A 19 -14.89 6.85 -11.44
CA LEU A 19 -13.67 7.65 -11.56
C LEU A 19 -13.68 8.38 -12.93
N PRO A 20 -13.81 9.72 -12.98
CA PRO A 20 -13.92 10.48 -14.23
C PRO A 20 -12.54 10.71 -14.86
N LEU A 21 -11.83 9.63 -15.19
CA LEU A 21 -10.50 9.64 -15.78
C LEU A 21 -10.49 8.81 -17.05
N THR A 22 -9.88 9.35 -18.10
CA THR A 22 -9.68 8.65 -19.38
C THR A 22 -8.22 8.26 -19.50
N LEU A 23 -7.96 6.97 -19.67
CA LEU A 23 -6.61 6.47 -19.93
C LEU A 23 -6.35 6.47 -21.44
N GLN A 24 -5.16 6.92 -21.86
CA GLN A 24 -4.70 6.82 -23.24
C GLN A 24 -3.72 5.64 -23.40
N SER A 25 -2.99 5.32 -22.33
CA SER A 25 -1.98 4.27 -22.28
C SER A 25 -2.10 3.50 -20.96
N PRO A 26 -1.72 2.20 -20.91
CA PRO A 26 -1.60 1.47 -19.65
C PRO A 26 -0.71 2.21 -18.64
N THR A 27 0.36 2.86 -19.10
CA THR A 27 1.29 3.63 -18.26
C THR A 27 0.66 4.79 -17.49
N ASP A 28 -0.55 5.20 -17.87
CA ASP A 28 -1.32 6.24 -17.15
C ASP A 28 -1.87 5.73 -15.80
N LEU A 29 -1.73 4.42 -15.52
CA LEU A 29 -1.97 3.81 -14.21
C LEU A 29 -0.93 4.27 -13.18
N THR A 30 -1.03 5.53 -12.79
CA THR A 30 -0.19 6.13 -11.76
C THR A 30 -0.44 5.47 -10.39
N PRO A 31 0.54 5.52 -9.47
CA PRO A 31 0.39 4.97 -8.13
C PRO A 31 -0.84 5.48 -7.36
N SER A 32 -1.17 6.77 -7.50
CA SER A 32 -2.35 7.38 -6.89
C SER A 32 -3.66 6.86 -7.49
N LEU A 33 -3.70 6.63 -8.81
CA LEU A 33 -4.86 6.06 -9.48
C LEU A 33 -5.07 4.59 -9.08
N LEU A 34 -4.01 3.78 -9.08
CA LEU A 34 -4.07 2.38 -8.64
C LEU A 34 -4.62 2.28 -7.21
N LEU A 35 -4.16 3.15 -6.31
CA LEU A 35 -4.69 3.22 -4.95
C LEU A 35 -6.17 3.64 -4.92
N ALA A 36 -6.58 4.61 -5.74
CA ALA A 36 -7.98 5.03 -5.83
C ALA A 36 -8.90 3.92 -6.35
N ILE A 37 -8.46 3.16 -7.35
CA ILE A 37 -9.17 1.98 -7.86
C ILE A 37 -9.34 0.96 -6.73
N LEU A 38 -8.26 0.64 -6.02
CA LEU A 38 -8.25 -0.31 -4.91
C LEU A 38 -9.23 0.09 -3.79
N GLU A 39 -9.19 1.35 -3.36
CA GLU A 39 -10.10 1.89 -2.34
C GLU A 39 -11.56 1.91 -2.80
N SER A 40 -11.79 2.09 -4.10
CA SER A 40 -13.14 2.04 -4.68
C SER A 40 -13.69 0.62 -4.69
N ILE A 41 -12.88 -0.38 -5.06
CA ILE A 41 -13.25 -1.80 -5.02
C ILE A 41 -13.54 -2.25 -3.59
N LEU A 42 -12.69 -1.85 -2.62
CA LEU A 42 -12.88 -2.18 -1.21
C LEU A 42 -14.01 -1.40 -0.55
N SER A 43 -14.51 -0.33 -1.18
CA SER A 43 -15.44 0.65 -0.59
C SER A 43 -14.95 1.21 0.76
N PHE A 44 -13.64 1.18 0.99
CA PHE A 44 -13.00 1.59 2.24
C PHE A 44 -11.67 2.28 1.95
N ARG A 45 -11.37 3.34 2.71
CA ARG A 45 -10.08 4.04 2.62
C ARG A 45 -9.03 3.29 3.41
N LEU A 46 -7.93 2.93 2.77
CA LEU A 46 -6.83 2.28 3.47
C LEU A 46 -6.30 3.18 4.60
N PRO A 47 -5.95 2.61 5.78
CA PRO A 47 -5.48 3.36 6.95
C PRO A 47 -4.03 3.81 6.77
N LEU A 48 -3.78 4.60 5.73
CA LEU A 48 -2.49 5.21 5.43
C LEU A 48 -2.34 6.52 6.20
N SER A 49 -1.14 6.77 6.72
CA SER A 49 -0.81 8.04 7.37
C SER A 49 -1.10 9.23 6.45
N PRO A 50 -1.65 10.35 6.96
CA PRO A 50 -1.90 11.54 6.15
C PRO A 50 -0.62 12.11 5.53
N ASN A 51 0.53 11.93 6.20
CA ASN A 51 1.83 12.35 5.68
C ASN A 51 2.20 11.56 4.42
N PHE A 52 1.88 10.27 4.39
CA PHE A 52 2.12 9.40 3.25
C PHE A 52 1.27 9.81 2.03
N ARG A 53 -0.03 10.09 2.26
CA ARG A 53 -0.92 10.61 1.20
C ARG A 53 -0.47 11.97 0.68
N SER A 54 0.05 12.80 1.58
CA SER A 54 0.62 14.10 1.23
C SER A 54 1.89 13.94 0.39
N ALA A 55 2.80 13.03 0.74
CA ALA A 55 4.02 12.76 -0.02
C ALA A 55 3.76 12.25 -1.45
N LEU A 56 2.66 11.50 -1.66
CA LEU A 56 2.21 11.08 -2.99
C LEU A 56 1.71 12.25 -3.86
N SER A 57 1.10 13.26 -3.24
CA SER A 57 0.45 14.37 -3.95
C SER A 57 1.35 15.61 -4.07
N ARG A 58 2.12 15.89 -3.04
CA ARG A 58 2.98 17.07 -2.86
C ARG A 58 4.26 16.64 -2.11
N PRO A 59 5.19 15.98 -2.81
CA PRO A 59 6.46 15.60 -2.21
C PRO A 59 7.34 16.82 -1.92
N SER A 60 8.04 16.83 -0.79
CA SER A 60 9.01 17.88 -0.47
C SER A 60 10.31 17.70 -1.26
N THR A 61 10.69 16.44 -1.50
CA THR A 61 11.90 16.07 -2.26
C THR A 61 11.60 14.95 -3.26
N TYR A 62 12.38 14.91 -4.35
CA TYR A 62 12.26 13.85 -5.35
C TYR A 62 12.48 12.45 -4.76
N LYS A 63 13.45 12.31 -3.84
CA LYS A 63 13.76 11.05 -3.16
C LYS A 63 12.58 10.57 -2.31
N GLU A 64 11.94 11.47 -1.57
CA GLU A 64 10.74 11.17 -0.79
C GLU A 64 9.58 10.78 -1.71
N ALA A 65 9.35 11.52 -2.80
CA ALA A 65 8.32 11.20 -3.79
C ALA A 65 8.46 9.77 -4.31
N ARG A 66 9.69 9.41 -4.69
CA ARG A 66 10.00 8.08 -5.22
C ARG A 66 9.77 6.99 -4.17
N ASN A 67 10.26 7.19 -2.95
CA ASN A 67 10.09 6.23 -1.86
C ASN A 67 8.61 6.05 -1.49
N ALA A 68 7.84 7.14 -1.43
CA ALA A 68 6.42 7.11 -1.17
C ALA A 68 5.65 6.34 -2.27
N LYS A 69 6.00 6.55 -3.55
CA LYS A 69 5.43 5.76 -4.67
C LYS A 69 5.74 4.28 -4.55
N ILE A 70 7.00 3.91 -4.27
CA ILE A 70 7.40 2.49 -4.13
C ILE A 70 6.65 1.83 -2.98
N GLN A 71 6.62 2.47 -1.81
CA GLN A 71 5.85 1.97 -0.67
C GLN A 71 4.35 1.87 -0.98
N CYS A 72 3.81 2.81 -1.75
CA CYS A 72 2.41 2.78 -2.16
C CYS A 72 2.12 1.55 -3.01
N MET A 73 3.03 1.21 -3.93
CA MET A 73 2.92 0.02 -4.76
C MET A 73 3.11 -1.27 -3.97
N GLN A 74 3.98 -1.29 -2.95
CA GLN A 74 4.09 -2.44 -2.04
C GLN A 74 2.80 -2.69 -1.27
N ILE A 75 2.20 -1.63 -0.70
CA ILE A 75 0.93 -1.73 0.02
C ILE A 75 -0.18 -2.16 -0.94
N PHE A 76 -0.24 -1.54 -2.12
CA PHE A 76 -1.22 -1.90 -3.15
C PHE A 76 -1.14 -3.38 -3.51
N LEU A 77 0.05 -3.89 -3.84
CA LEU A 77 0.24 -5.30 -4.19
C LEU A 77 -0.11 -6.24 -3.04
N GLY A 78 0.31 -5.90 -1.81
CA GLY A 78 0.00 -6.70 -0.63
C GLY A 78 -1.51 -6.78 -0.37
N VAL A 79 -2.22 -5.64 -0.37
CA VAL A 79 -3.67 -5.60 -0.16
C VAL A 79 -4.42 -6.29 -1.31
N LEU A 80 -3.97 -6.10 -2.55
CA LEU A 80 -4.54 -6.77 -3.71
C LEU A 80 -4.46 -8.29 -3.55
N GLU A 81 -3.29 -8.80 -3.15
CA GLU A 81 -3.07 -10.24 -2.93
C GLU A 81 -3.89 -10.78 -1.75
N THR A 82 -3.82 -10.13 -0.59
CA THR A 82 -4.39 -10.69 0.66
C THR A 82 -5.89 -10.47 0.80
N ASP A 83 -6.38 -9.29 0.45
CA ASP A 83 -7.74 -8.88 0.82
C ASP A 83 -8.73 -9.10 -0.33
N ILE A 84 -8.28 -8.89 -1.57
CA ILE A 84 -9.11 -8.99 -2.77
C ILE A 84 -8.96 -10.37 -3.40
N LEU A 85 -7.74 -10.77 -3.76
CA LEU A 85 -7.53 -11.99 -4.53
C LEU A 85 -7.59 -13.25 -3.69
N LYS A 86 -6.99 -13.24 -2.48
CA LYS A 86 -6.89 -14.39 -1.56
C LYS A 86 -6.29 -15.65 -2.21
N GLN A 87 -5.60 -15.49 -3.34
CA GLN A 87 -4.97 -16.55 -4.11
C GLN A 87 -3.69 -16.01 -4.74
N ASP A 88 -2.68 -16.87 -4.90
CA ASP A 88 -1.44 -16.50 -5.58
C ASP A 88 -1.69 -16.43 -7.10
N VAL A 89 -1.67 -15.21 -7.64
CA VAL A 89 -1.72 -14.98 -9.09
C VAL A 89 -0.34 -14.67 -9.68
N GLY A 90 0.73 -14.72 -8.89
CA GLY A 90 2.08 -14.36 -9.30
C GLY A 90 2.43 -12.88 -9.07
N LEU A 91 1.74 -12.18 -8.16
CA LEU A 91 2.07 -10.80 -7.79
C LEU A 91 3.46 -10.68 -7.16
N ASN A 92 3.96 -11.76 -6.56
CA ASN A 92 5.32 -11.86 -6.01
C ASN A 92 6.45 -11.62 -7.04
N LYS A 93 6.16 -11.74 -8.34
CA LYS A 93 7.13 -11.48 -9.41
C LYS A 93 7.19 -10.01 -9.84
N ILE A 94 6.20 -9.22 -9.47
CA ILE A 94 6.13 -7.79 -9.84
C ILE A 94 7.11 -7.02 -8.96
N ASP A 95 8.00 -6.25 -9.59
CA ASP A 95 8.86 -5.34 -8.85
C ASP A 95 8.09 -4.03 -8.54
N PRO A 96 7.82 -3.71 -7.25
CA PRO A 96 7.11 -2.48 -6.89
C PRO A 96 7.86 -1.22 -7.33
N ARG A 97 9.19 -1.27 -7.53
CA ARG A 97 9.97 -0.13 -8.02
C ARG A 97 9.70 0.17 -9.49
N LYS A 98 9.64 -0.89 -10.30
CA LYS A 98 9.30 -0.81 -11.72
C LYS A 98 7.86 -0.36 -11.92
N LEU A 99 6.94 -0.96 -11.16
CA LEU A 99 5.53 -0.55 -11.15
C LEU A 99 5.37 0.94 -10.75
N ALA A 100 6.09 1.39 -9.72
CA ALA A 100 6.06 2.79 -9.29
C ALA A 100 6.62 3.78 -10.34
N ASN A 101 7.53 3.32 -11.20
CA ASN A 101 8.05 4.10 -12.33
C ASN A 101 7.11 4.09 -13.53
N GLY A 102 6.12 3.20 -13.57
CA GLY A 102 5.23 3.02 -14.71
C GLY A 102 5.82 2.13 -15.80
N ASP A 103 6.72 1.21 -15.46
CA ASP A 103 7.32 0.29 -16.42
C ASP A 103 6.23 -0.55 -17.10
N TRP A 104 6.30 -0.62 -18.42
CA TRP A 104 5.22 -1.13 -19.28
C TRP A 104 4.75 -2.54 -18.89
N ASP A 105 5.68 -3.47 -18.70
CA ASP A 105 5.34 -4.88 -18.44
C ASP A 105 4.58 -5.06 -17.12
N GLU A 106 5.05 -4.38 -16.07
CA GLU A 106 4.43 -4.44 -14.74
C GLU A 106 3.04 -3.81 -14.76
N VAL A 107 2.91 -2.65 -15.39
CA VAL A 107 1.65 -1.91 -15.44
C VAL A 107 0.60 -2.63 -16.28
N VAL A 108 1.00 -3.21 -17.42
CA VAL A 108 0.11 -4.02 -18.26
C VAL A 108 -0.35 -5.26 -17.51
N TYR A 109 0.54 -5.89 -16.74
CA TYR A 109 0.20 -7.06 -15.95
C TYR A 109 -0.79 -6.72 -14.82
N VAL A 110 -0.51 -5.67 -14.03
CA VAL A 110 -1.45 -5.17 -13.01
C VAL A 110 -2.78 -4.75 -13.62
N GLY A 111 -2.77 -4.08 -14.77
CA GLY A 111 -3.99 -3.68 -15.49
C GLY A 111 -4.86 -4.88 -15.86
N LYS A 112 -4.25 -5.97 -16.37
CA LYS A 112 -4.99 -7.21 -16.67
C LYS A 112 -5.63 -7.82 -15.43
N ILE A 113 -4.92 -7.81 -14.29
CA ILE A 113 -5.44 -8.30 -13.02
C ILE A 113 -6.62 -7.44 -12.56
N LEU A 114 -6.54 -6.12 -12.66
CA LEU A 114 -7.65 -5.22 -12.32
C LEU A 114 -8.88 -5.45 -13.21
N CYS A 115 -8.70 -5.62 -14.52
CA CYS A 115 -9.81 -5.97 -15.43
C CYS A 115 -10.42 -7.33 -15.10
N TRP A 116 -9.61 -8.30 -14.64
CA TRP A 116 -10.14 -9.56 -14.16
C TRP A 116 -10.95 -9.40 -12.86
N ILE A 117 -10.42 -8.67 -11.87
CA ILE A 117 -11.13 -8.36 -10.63
C ILE A 117 -12.46 -7.67 -10.92
N GLY A 118 -12.47 -6.68 -11.82
CA GLY A 118 -13.70 -6.00 -12.23
C GLY A 118 -14.79 -6.97 -12.74
N ARG A 119 -14.39 -8.01 -13.48
CA ARG A 119 -15.30 -9.07 -13.93
C ARG A 119 -15.75 -9.98 -12.79
N GLU A 120 -14.83 -10.39 -11.92
CA GLU A 120 -15.11 -11.29 -10.79
C GLU A 120 -16.10 -10.66 -9.80
N TYR A 121 -15.99 -9.34 -9.58
CA TYR A 121 -16.89 -8.59 -8.70
C TYR A 121 -18.20 -8.15 -9.39
N GLY A 122 -18.41 -8.51 -10.66
CA GLY A 122 -19.59 -8.10 -11.43
C GLY A 122 -19.66 -6.59 -11.68
N ILE A 123 -18.54 -5.88 -11.60
CA ILE A 123 -18.43 -4.44 -11.88
C ILE A 123 -18.48 -4.21 -13.40
N THR A 124 -17.85 -5.11 -14.16
CA THR A 124 -17.84 -5.07 -15.62
C THR A 124 -18.67 -6.22 -16.16
N ASP A 125 -19.76 -5.89 -16.86
CA ASP A 125 -20.68 -6.88 -17.43
C ASP A 125 -20.14 -7.38 -18.77
N ASP A 126 -19.24 -8.36 -18.71
CA ASP A 126 -18.61 -8.91 -19.91
C ASP A 126 -18.92 -10.41 -20.02
N ALA A 127 -20.08 -10.70 -20.60
CA ALA A 127 -20.56 -12.06 -20.88
C ALA A 127 -19.63 -12.87 -21.82
N SER A 128 -18.54 -12.26 -22.31
CA SER A 128 -17.70 -12.81 -23.37
C SER A 128 -16.41 -13.53 -22.91
N CYS A 129 -15.96 -13.38 -21.65
CA CYS A 129 -14.57 -13.72 -21.28
C CYS A 129 -14.40 -14.54 -19.98
N GLY A 130 -15.17 -15.61 -19.82
CA GLY A 130 -15.03 -16.54 -18.68
C GLY A 130 -13.96 -17.64 -18.84
N LYS A 131 -13.28 -17.74 -19.99
CA LYS A 131 -12.43 -18.91 -20.32
C LYS A 131 -10.92 -18.69 -20.20
N GLU A 132 -10.43 -17.46 -20.20
CA GLU A 132 -8.98 -17.20 -20.30
C GLU A 132 -8.25 -17.37 -18.95
N LEU A 133 -8.94 -17.25 -17.81
CA LEU A 133 -8.33 -17.30 -16.48
C LEU A 133 -8.09 -18.69 -15.92
N HIS A 134 -8.76 -19.72 -16.46
CA HIS A 134 -8.43 -21.10 -16.12
C HIS A 134 -7.03 -21.49 -16.62
N ALA A 135 -6.49 -20.82 -17.65
CA ALA A 135 -5.11 -21.01 -18.09
C ALA A 135 -4.08 -20.52 -17.07
N TRP A 136 -4.44 -19.52 -16.24
CA TRP A 136 -3.58 -19.00 -15.16
C TRP A 136 -3.72 -19.81 -13.86
N ARG A 137 -4.77 -20.64 -13.72
CA ARG A 137 -5.02 -21.50 -12.55
C ARG A 137 -4.26 -22.84 -12.56
N LEU A 138 -3.55 -23.20 -13.63
CA LEU A 138 -3.06 -24.57 -13.83
C LEU A 138 -1.54 -24.70 -13.98
N THR A 139 -0.77 -24.15 -13.03
CA THR A 139 0.50 -24.79 -12.66
C THR A 139 0.59 -24.94 -11.15
N PRO A 140 0.21 -26.09 -10.58
CA PRO A 140 0.83 -26.53 -9.36
C PRO A 140 2.34 -26.57 -9.64
N SER A 141 3.11 -25.87 -8.82
CA SER A 141 4.56 -25.91 -8.82
C SER A 141 5.02 -27.32 -8.45
N THR A 142 5.01 -28.23 -9.43
CA THR A 142 5.58 -29.58 -9.38
C THR A 142 5.76 -30.09 -10.81
N ALA A 143 6.61 -29.42 -11.58
CA ALA A 143 7.25 -30.01 -12.74
C ALA A 143 8.74 -29.73 -12.61
N SER A 144 9.41 -30.70 -11.99
CA SER A 144 10.82 -30.98 -12.08
C SER A 144 11.32 -30.92 -13.53
N ASP A 145 12.59 -30.53 -13.65
CA ASP A 145 13.51 -30.75 -14.77
C ASP A 145 13.00 -31.66 -15.89
N ILE A 146 12.99 -31.16 -17.13
CA ILE A 146 13.44 -31.85 -18.35
C ILE A 146 13.54 -30.76 -19.43
N TYR A 147 14.74 -30.22 -19.61
CA TYR A 147 15.23 -29.93 -20.95
C TYR A 147 15.87 -31.23 -21.40
N ASP A 148 15.22 -31.97 -22.28
CA ASP A 148 15.96 -32.95 -23.06
C ASP A 148 15.56 -32.87 -24.52
N THR A 149 16.58 -32.59 -25.31
CA THR A 149 16.52 -32.35 -26.74
C THR A 149 16.55 -33.72 -27.40
N SER A 150 15.48 -34.04 -28.12
CA SER A 150 15.31 -35.26 -28.90
C SER A 150 16.45 -35.48 -29.91
N ILE A 151 17.33 -36.44 -29.62
CA ILE A 151 18.12 -37.16 -30.62
C ILE A 151 17.82 -38.65 -30.44
N SER A 152 17.26 -39.24 -31.48
CA SER A 152 16.82 -40.63 -31.54
C SER A 152 18.00 -41.57 -31.71
N HIS A 153 18.27 -42.47 -30.75
CA HIS A 153 18.90 -43.75 -31.05
C HIS A 153 18.42 -44.87 -30.11
N SER A 154 18.06 -45.97 -30.74
CA SER A 154 17.69 -47.30 -30.26
C SER A 154 18.66 -47.94 -29.26
N SER A 155 18.13 -48.60 -28.21
CA SER A 155 18.17 -50.07 -28.00
C SER A 155 17.99 -50.51 -26.53
N SER A 156 17.04 -51.43 -26.33
CA SER A 156 17.02 -52.65 -25.49
C SER A 156 17.50 -52.70 -24.02
N LEU A 157 16.60 -53.25 -23.18
CA LEU A 157 16.78 -54.08 -21.96
C LEU A 157 17.36 -53.34 -20.73
N SER A 158 16.77 -53.31 -19.53
CA SER A 158 16.17 -54.41 -18.74
C SER A 158 15.53 -53.85 -17.44
N LEU A 159 14.55 -54.58 -16.88
CA LEU A 159 14.01 -54.46 -15.49
C LEU A 159 15.08 -54.84 -14.42
N PRO A 160 14.93 -54.61 -13.08
CA PRO A 160 13.66 -54.56 -12.30
C PRO A 160 13.57 -53.59 -11.08
N THR A 161 12.34 -53.47 -10.54
CA THR A 161 11.90 -53.31 -9.12
C THR A 161 12.58 -52.33 -8.14
N ALA A 162 11.77 -51.43 -7.58
CA ALA A 162 11.52 -51.35 -6.13
C ALA A 162 10.31 -50.44 -5.81
N ASP A 163 9.31 -51.03 -5.18
CA ASP A 163 8.19 -50.37 -4.50
C ASP A 163 8.68 -49.44 -3.39
N THR A 164 8.06 -48.26 -3.24
CA THR A 164 7.90 -47.65 -1.91
C THR A 164 6.59 -46.87 -1.86
N SER A 165 5.54 -47.58 -1.46
CA SER A 165 4.25 -47.03 -1.03
C SER A 165 4.39 -46.40 0.35
N HIS A 166 4.09 -45.11 0.50
CA HIS A 166 3.69 -44.53 1.78
C HIS A 166 2.43 -43.67 1.60
N SER A 167 1.32 -44.32 1.88
CA SER A 167 0.02 -43.75 2.23
C SER A 167 0.04 -43.37 3.71
N LEU A 168 -0.26 -42.11 4.05
CA LEU A 168 -0.82 -41.67 5.34
C LEU A 168 -1.69 -40.43 5.01
N HIS A 169 -3.01 -40.60 4.97
CA HIS A 169 -3.97 -40.22 6.02
C HIS A 169 -3.98 -38.71 6.32
N ASP A 170 -5.02 -37.99 5.88
CA ASP A 170 -6.32 -37.86 6.57
C ASP A 170 -6.30 -36.69 7.55
N PHE A 171 -6.79 -35.53 7.11
CA PHE A 171 -7.32 -34.45 7.96
C PHE A 171 -8.34 -33.63 7.18
N ASP A 172 -9.41 -34.29 6.73
CA ASP A 172 -10.70 -33.62 6.60
C ASP A 172 -11.25 -33.48 8.01
N ASN A 173 -11.27 -32.25 8.57
CA ASN A 173 -12.22 -31.80 9.60
C ASN A 173 -11.84 -30.42 10.16
N LEU A 174 -12.18 -29.35 9.44
CA LEU A 174 -12.38 -28.03 10.06
C LEU A 174 -13.67 -27.37 9.55
N ARG A 175 -14.77 -27.93 10.05
CA ARG A 175 -15.83 -27.20 10.79
C ARG A 175 -16.19 -25.81 10.25
N SER A 176 -17.27 -25.80 9.46
CA SER A 176 -18.18 -24.66 9.30
C SER A 176 -18.51 -24.03 10.66
N PHE A 177 -18.10 -22.77 10.86
CA PHE A 177 -18.71 -21.91 11.85
C PHE A 177 -19.82 -21.11 11.17
N GLN A 178 -21.04 -21.62 11.33
CA GLN A 178 -22.28 -20.92 11.04
C GLN A 178 -22.51 -19.91 12.17
N ALA A 179 -22.26 -18.64 11.92
CA ALA A 179 -22.59 -17.58 12.88
C ALA A 179 -24.11 -17.38 12.87
N ALA A 180 -24.74 -17.62 14.02
CA ALA A 180 -26.13 -17.32 14.25
C ALA A 180 -26.33 -15.80 14.28
N SER A 181 -27.21 -15.32 13.40
CA SER A 181 -27.75 -13.96 13.39
C SER A 181 -28.59 -13.74 14.64
N SER A 182 -28.06 -13.04 15.64
CA SER A 182 -28.86 -12.49 16.74
C SER A 182 -29.08 -11.00 16.52
N SER A 183 -30.30 -10.68 16.10
CA SER A 183 -30.87 -9.35 16.11
C SER A 183 -31.06 -8.89 17.56
N SER A 184 -30.27 -7.90 17.99
CA SER A 184 -30.51 -7.17 19.24
C SER A 184 -30.69 -5.70 18.93
N GLN A 185 -31.96 -5.28 18.94
CA GLN A 185 -32.37 -3.89 19.09
C GLN A 185 -31.94 -3.38 20.46
N LEU A 186 -31.18 -2.27 20.49
CA LEU A 186 -31.10 -1.39 21.66
C LEU A 186 -31.07 0.08 21.20
N SER A 187 -31.81 0.88 21.95
CA SER A 187 -32.28 2.25 21.76
C SER A 187 -31.17 3.33 21.69
N PRO A 188 -31.49 4.58 21.29
CA PRO A 188 -30.51 5.59 20.91
C PRO A 188 -29.91 6.28 22.13
N LEU A 189 -28.59 6.22 22.25
CA LEU A 189 -27.84 7.07 23.17
C LEU A 189 -27.64 8.45 22.52
N VAL A 190 -28.04 9.48 23.26
CA VAL A 190 -27.88 10.91 22.95
C VAL A 190 -26.41 11.21 22.69
N LEU A 191 -26.08 11.51 21.44
CA LEU A 191 -24.74 11.84 20.99
C LEU A 191 -24.36 13.25 21.47
N SER A 192 -23.38 13.33 22.37
CA SER A 192 -22.67 14.57 22.66
C SER A 192 -22.11 15.16 21.37
N ARG A 193 -22.48 16.42 21.10
CA ARG A 193 -22.07 17.26 19.96
C ARG A 193 -20.64 16.94 19.50
N THR A 194 -20.53 16.35 18.31
CA THR A 194 -19.26 16.11 17.64
C THR A 194 -18.54 17.44 17.40
N ARG A 195 -17.34 17.58 17.99
CA ARG A 195 -16.43 18.70 17.70
C ARG A 195 -16.04 18.63 16.23
N ARG A 196 -16.47 19.62 15.45
CA ARG A 196 -15.99 19.82 14.07
C ARG A 196 -14.48 20.11 14.11
N PRO A 197 -13.68 19.53 13.20
CA PRO A 197 -12.28 19.89 13.07
C PRO A 197 -12.17 21.38 12.75
N HIS A 198 -11.50 22.14 13.62
CA HIS A 198 -11.23 23.56 13.40
C HIS A 198 -10.06 23.70 12.44
N CYS A 199 -10.23 24.52 11.40
CA CYS A 199 -9.13 24.83 10.48
C CYS A 199 -8.10 25.71 11.20
N ILE A 200 -6.83 25.68 10.75
CA ILE A 200 -5.69 26.37 11.39
C ILE A 200 -5.90 27.90 11.51
N HIS A 201 -6.85 28.48 10.74
CA HIS A 201 -7.23 29.89 10.82
C HIS A 201 -8.16 30.23 11.99
N GLU A 202 -8.72 29.23 12.67
CA GLU A 202 -9.69 29.41 13.77
C GLU A 202 -9.02 29.34 15.16
N VAL A 203 -7.70 29.13 15.22
CA VAL A 203 -6.96 29.19 16.48
C VAL A 203 -6.68 30.67 16.79
N PRO A 204 -7.21 31.24 17.88
CA PRO A 204 -6.86 32.58 18.30
C PRO A 204 -5.34 32.64 18.54
N SER A 205 -4.65 33.49 17.78
CA SER A 205 -3.23 33.72 17.95
C SER A 205 -2.94 34.13 19.41
N PRO A 206 -2.01 33.45 20.12
CA PRO A 206 -1.69 33.75 21.52
C PRO A 206 -1.02 35.13 21.72
N TYR A 207 -0.86 35.92 20.66
CA TYR A 207 -0.27 37.27 20.72
C TYR A 207 -1.29 38.41 20.70
N ALA A 208 -2.60 38.13 20.71
CA ALA A 208 -3.63 39.17 20.59
C ALA A 208 -4.02 39.85 21.93
N GLN A 209 -3.25 39.66 23.00
CA GLN A 209 -3.66 40.10 24.34
C GLN A 209 -2.55 40.81 25.09
N ASP A 210 -1.96 41.84 24.48
CA ASP A 210 -1.42 42.97 25.25
C ASP A 210 -1.27 44.21 24.36
N ARG A 211 -2.28 45.08 24.36
CA ARG A 211 -2.16 46.49 23.98
C ARG A 211 -3.46 47.22 24.30
N GLN A 212 -3.60 47.61 25.56
CA GLN A 212 -4.45 48.75 25.90
C GLN A 212 -3.62 50.03 25.82
N ASP A 213 -4.30 51.04 25.28
CA ASP A 213 -4.04 52.47 25.39
C ASP A 213 -2.84 53.04 24.64
N LEU A 214 -3.10 53.44 23.38
CA LEU A 214 -2.98 54.85 23.00
C LEU A 214 -3.77 55.12 21.71
N THR A 215 -4.62 56.13 21.84
CA THR A 215 -5.54 56.75 20.91
C THR A 215 -5.00 57.01 19.50
N THR A 216 -5.90 56.96 18.51
CA THR A 216 -6.04 57.94 17.40
C THR A 216 -5.91 57.38 15.97
N ILE A 217 -7.06 57.40 15.29
CA ILE A 217 -7.34 57.46 13.84
C ILE A 217 -7.33 56.14 13.06
N GLY A 218 -8.48 55.92 12.40
CA GLY A 218 -8.92 54.70 11.76
C GLY A 218 -7.99 54.13 10.69
N SER A 219 -8.00 52.81 10.60
CA SER A 219 -7.63 52.10 9.39
C SER A 219 -8.49 50.85 9.27
N GLU A 220 -9.24 50.80 8.19
CA GLU A 220 -10.13 49.71 7.82
C GLU A 220 -9.33 48.42 7.59
N THR A 221 -9.91 47.28 7.97
CA THR A 221 -9.34 45.96 7.78
C THR A 221 -9.28 45.61 6.29
N SER A 222 -8.17 45.95 5.63
CA SER A 222 -7.91 45.56 4.26
C SER A 222 -7.49 44.09 4.20
N SER A 223 -8.38 43.23 3.68
CA SER A 223 -7.99 41.99 3.01
C SER A 223 -6.84 42.29 2.04
N SER A 224 -5.71 41.59 2.15
CA SER A 224 -4.55 41.79 1.27
C SER A 224 -4.93 41.49 -0.18
N SER A 225 -5.30 42.54 -0.91
CA SER A 225 -5.44 42.49 -2.36
C SER A 225 -4.08 42.11 -2.95
N VAL A 226 -4.07 41.11 -3.82
CA VAL A 226 -2.89 40.70 -4.59
C VAL A 226 -2.36 41.96 -5.29
N ARG A 227 -1.17 42.41 -4.90
CA ARG A 227 -0.52 43.59 -5.50
C ARG A 227 -0.04 43.21 -6.90
N TYR A 228 -0.79 43.62 -7.93
CA TYR A 228 -0.39 43.52 -9.34
C TYR A 228 0.63 44.61 -9.75
N SER A 229 0.99 45.50 -8.84
CA SER A 229 2.01 46.53 -9.06
C SER A 229 3.13 46.36 -8.06
N GLY A 230 4.31 46.04 -8.58
CA GLY A 230 5.58 45.97 -7.87
C GLY A 230 6.67 45.66 -8.88
N TYR A 231 7.77 46.41 -8.83
CA TYR A 231 8.94 46.10 -9.64
C TYR A 231 9.59 44.83 -9.06
N ILE A 232 9.61 43.75 -9.83
CA ILE A 232 10.35 42.55 -9.45
C ILE A 232 11.82 42.93 -9.59
N GLN A 233 12.49 43.10 -8.45
CA GLN A 233 13.91 43.42 -8.44
C GLN A 233 14.66 42.27 -9.15
N PRO A 234 15.57 42.58 -10.08
CA PRO A 234 16.34 41.54 -10.76
C PRO A 234 17.04 40.69 -9.71
N VAL A 235 16.81 39.38 -9.79
CA VAL A 235 17.43 38.41 -8.90
C VAL A 235 18.92 38.40 -9.20
N ASN A 236 19.73 38.47 -8.15
CA ASN A 236 21.17 38.31 -8.28
C ASN A 236 21.47 36.81 -8.39
N GLU A 237 21.70 36.35 -9.62
CA GLU A 237 21.91 34.95 -9.98
C GLU A 237 23.07 34.32 -9.20
N GLU A 238 24.14 35.08 -8.94
CA GLU A 238 25.32 34.58 -8.21
C GLU A 238 25.02 34.36 -6.72
N LEU A 239 24.18 35.21 -6.13
CA LEU A 239 23.80 35.11 -4.72
C LEU A 239 22.85 33.92 -4.51
N GLU A 240 21.94 33.69 -5.45
CA GLU A 240 21.04 32.52 -5.44
C GLU A 240 21.83 31.21 -5.66
N LEU A 241 22.74 31.18 -6.63
CA LEU A 241 23.63 30.04 -6.88
C LEU A 241 24.48 29.70 -5.66
N ASN A 242 25.10 30.70 -5.01
CA ASN A 242 25.89 30.47 -3.80
C ASN A 242 25.04 29.92 -2.64
N TYR A 243 23.81 30.40 -2.46
CA TYR A 243 22.89 29.86 -1.46
C TYR A 243 22.51 28.41 -1.73
N PHE A 244 22.28 28.08 -3.01
CA PHE A 244 21.93 26.74 -3.45
C PHE A 244 23.10 25.76 -3.25
N GLU A 245 24.32 26.17 -3.60
CA GLU A 245 25.53 25.35 -3.40
C GLU A 245 25.87 25.17 -1.92
N SER A 246 25.75 26.23 -1.11
CA SER A 246 25.98 26.16 0.35
C SER A 246 25.01 25.20 1.04
N SER A 247 23.76 25.16 0.56
CA SER A 247 22.72 24.25 1.08
C SER A 247 22.99 22.78 0.75
N ARG A 248 23.73 22.49 -0.33
CA ARG A 248 24.16 21.13 -0.69
C ARG A 248 25.35 20.63 0.12
N LEU A 249 26.22 21.54 0.57
CA LEU A 249 27.40 21.18 1.35
C LEU A 249 27.06 20.90 2.82
N GLY A 250 26.05 21.57 3.38
CA GLY A 250 25.59 21.32 4.75
C GLY A 250 25.05 19.92 5.02
N ASP A 251 24.56 19.22 4.00
CA ASP A 251 23.93 17.88 4.13
C ASP A 251 24.92 16.71 3.92
N ARG A 252 26.22 17.01 3.69
CA ARG A 252 27.24 15.97 3.47
C ARG A 252 28.31 15.89 4.56
N GLU A 253 28.41 16.88 5.44
CA GLU A 253 29.50 16.97 6.41
C GLU A 253 29.15 16.43 7.81
N SER A 254 27.94 15.88 8.03
CA SER A 254 27.50 15.42 9.36
C SER A 254 26.91 14.00 9.42
N THR A 255 27.15 13.13 8.43
CA THR A 255 26.50 11.80 8.42
C THR A 255 27.35 10.65 7.87
N GLU A 256 28.64 10.55 8.19
CA GLU A 256 29.42 9.38 7.76
C GLU A 256 30.30 8.69 8.81
N ILE A 257 30.23 9.03 10.11
CA ILE A 257 31.07 8.31 11.11
C ILE A 257 30.30 7.73 12.32
N ASP A 258 29.21 8.32 12.81
CA ASP A 258 28.61 7.87 14.10
C ASP A 258 27.38 6.94 14.00
N THR A 259 26.77 6.75 12.83
CA THR A 259 25.48 6.01 12.73
C THR A 259 25.62 4.49 12.59
N ALA A 260 26.81 3.97 12.25
CA ALA A 260 27.01 2.53 12.08
C ALA A 260 27.25 1.79 13.41
N GLU A 261 27.83 2.43 14.41
CA GLU A 261 28.02 1.81 15.74
C GLU A 261 26.73 1.84 16.57
N SER A 262 25.95 2.92 16.49
CA SER A 262 24.70 3.07 17.26
C SER A 262 23.63 2.03 16.88
N LEU A 263 23.49 1.68 15.59
CA LEU A 263 22.51 0.67 15.16
C LEU A 263 22.93 -0.76 15.49
N ASN A 264 24.23 -1.05 15.52
CA ASN A 264 24.74 -2.37 15.91
C ASN A 264 24.57 -2.62 17.41
N GLN A 265 24.63 -1.57 18.23
CA GLN A 265 24.41 -1.69 19.68
C GLN A 265 22.93 -1.91 20.02
N GLU A 266 22.01 -1.26 19.30
CA GLU A 266 20.57 -1.44 19.48
C GLU A 266 20.07 -2.82 18.98
N ILE A 267 20.65 -3.35 17.90
CA ILE A 267 20.37 -4.72 17.41
C ILE A 267 20.94 -5.78 18.37
N ALA A 268 22.12 -5.55 18.94
CA ALA A 268 22.70 -6.46 19.95
C ALA A 268 21.87 -6.51 21.24
N GLU A 269 21.26 -5.39 21.65
CA GLU A 269 20.40 -5.32 22.83
C GLU A 269 19.00 -5.94 22.59
N LEU A 270 18.53 -5.98 21.34
CA LEU A 270 17.29 -6.66 20.94
C LEU A 270 17.45 -8.18 20.76
N LEU A 271 18.67 -8.66 20.55
CA LEU A 271 19.00 -10.08 20.39
C LEU A 271 19.47 -10.77 21.68
N ASP A 272 19.34 -10.15 22.86
CA ASP A 272 19.66 -10.82 24.12
C ASP A 272 18.71 -12.02 24.32
N PRO A 273 19.22 -13.28 24.21
CA PRO A 273 18.38 -14.46 24.31
C PRO A 273 17.80 -14.60 25.72
N ALA A 274 18.45 -14.06 26.75
CA ALA A 274 17.95 -14.12 28.12
C ALA A 274 16.66 -13.29 28.28
N ARG A 275 16.66 -12.06 27.71
CA ARG A 275 15.47 -11.19 27.69
C ARG A 275 14.34 -11.81 26.88
N THR A 276 14.64 -12.41 25.73
CA THR A 276 13.64 -13.09 24.89
C THR A 276 13.01 -14.28 25.61
N ILE A 277 13.81 -15.12 26.28
CA ILE A 277 13.31 -16.25 27.08
C ILE A 277 12.44 -15.76 28.24
N SER A 278 12.84 -14.69 28.93
CA SER A 278 12.05 -14.09 30.02
C SER A 278 10.67 -13.62 29.55
N LEU A 279 10.62 -12.92 28.40
CA LEU A 279 9.35 -12.47 27.80
C LEU A 279 8.47 -13.65 27.37
N LEU A 280 9.06 -14.72 26.82
CA LEU A 280 8.33 -15.94 26.46
C LEU A 280 7.76 -16.65 27.69
N GLN A 281 8.52 -16.75 28.79
CA GLN A 281 8.04 -17.32 30.06
C GLN A 281 6.89 -16.49 30.64
N GLN A 282 7.01 -15.16 30.61
CA GLN A 282 5.95 -14.27 31.05
C GLN A 282 4.66 -14.43 30.21
N ARG A 283 4.81 -14.61 28.89
CA ARG A 283 3.68 -14.89 28.00
C ARG A 283 2.99 -16.20 28.34
N VAL A 284 3.74 -17.29 28.58
CA VAL A 284 3.18 -18.59 28.98
C VAL A 284 2.41 -18.48 30.29
N PHE A 285 2.95 -17.74 31.27
CA PHE A 285 2.28 -17.51 32.55
C PHE A 285 0.94 -16.78 32.38
N LEU A 286 0.91 -15.70 31.60
CA LEU A 286 -0.31 -14.92 31.35
C LEU A 286 -1.37 -15.73 30.59
N LEU A 287 -0.97 -16.55 29.63
CA LEU A 287 -1.88 -17.45 28.92
C LEU A 287 -2.49 -18.49 29.87
N GLY A 288 -1.72 -18.99 30.83
CA GLY A 288 -2.22 -19.90 31.87
C GLY A 288 -3.23 -19.24 32.82
N GLU A 289 -2.98 -17.98 33.22
CA GLU A 289 -3.94 -17.16 33.97
C GLU A 289 -5.24 -16.95 33.20
N LEU A 290 -5.16 -16.57 31.93
CA LEU A 290 -6.33 -16.38 31.07
C LEU A 290 -7.12 -17.69 30.91
N ALA A 291 -6.45 -18.81 30.69
CA ALA A 291 -7.11 -20.11 30.58
C ALA A 291 -7.90 -20.49 31.85
N LYS A 292 -7.36 -20.17 33.04
CA LYS A 292 -8.07 -20.36 34.32
C LYS A 292 -9.30 -19.48 34.46
N TYR A 293 -9.24 -18.23 33.97
CA TYR A 293 -10.37 -17.31 33.99
C TYR A 293 -11.49 -17.73 33.03
N TYR A 294 -11.14 -18.23 31.85
CA TYR A 294 -12.12 -18.66 30.86
C TYR A 294 -12.69 -20.06 31.13
N GLY A 295 -11.93 -20.96 31.76
CA GLY A 295 -12.38 -22.32 32.10
C GLY A 295 -13.27 -22.43 33.35
N ARG A 296 -13.59 -21.31 34.03
CA ARG A 296 -14.41 -21.30 35.27
C ARG A 296 -15.79 -20.64 35.07
N ARG A 297 -16.23 -20.51 33.81
CA ARG A 297 -17.53 -19.90 33.43
C ARG A 297 -18.59 -20.91 32.96
N ASP A 298 -18.35 -22.20 33.17
CA ASP A 298 -19.34 -23.29 33.05
C ASP A 298 -19.73 -23.79 34.45
#